data_AF-A0A2A5XCA2-F1
#
_entry.id   AF-A0A2A5XCA2-F1
#
_cell.length_a   1.000
_cell.length_b   1.000
_cell.length_c   1.000
_cell.angle_alpha   90.00
_cell.angle_beta   90.00
_cell.angle_gamma   90.00
#
_symmetry.space_group_name_H-M   'P 1'
#
loop_
_entity.id
_entity.type
_entity.pdbx_description
1 polymer ?
#
loop_
_entity_poly.entity_id
_entity_poly.type
_entity_poly.pdbx_seq_one_letter_code
_entity_poly.pdbx_strand_id
1 'polypeptide(L)'
;MSRLKYIILIAALFISCKNKTEVKQNDIEKVNDALSIATPNNAVKLTQFTPQFMEENKINEWKNFKQFKEAIEDLSKLNPKGIIIFLSELYKITKQMLQAPFPETFNGLPVYSRIKVVQTQIIKCHFHASNNQSEKLNVALDELYLEYNILLRRMISFAEERQISLDSVGFDLPAIQDSKTNPAFSKN
;
A
#
# COMPACT_ATOMS: atom_id res chain seq x y z
N MET A 1 -61.15 -18.33 15.29
CA MET A 1 -60.77 -16.99 15.80
C MET A 1 -59.27 -16.82 16.11
N SER A 2 -58.35 -17.57 15.47
CA SER A 2 -56.89 -17.39 15.70
C SER A 2 -56.06 -17.14 14.44
N ARG A 3 -56.65 -17.17 13.22
CA ARG A 3 -55.92 -16.87 11.97
C ARG A 3 -56.00 -15.41 11.53
N LEU A 4 -56.98 -14.65 12.05
CA LEU A 4 -57.14 -13.22 11.73
C LEU A 4 -56.16 -12.33 12.52
N LYS A 5 -55.65 -12.80 13.67
CA LYS A 5 -54.71 -12.05 14.52
C LYS A 5 -53.30 -11.96 13.90
N TYR A 6 -52.87 -12.98 13.15
CA TYR A 6 -51.56 -12.98 12.49
C TYR A 6 -51.50 -12.08 11.25
N ILE A 7 -52.65 -11.81 10.61
CA ILE A 7 -52.73 -10.92 9.44
C ILE A 7 -52.54 -9.45 9.86
N ILE A 8 -53.01 -9.08 11.05
CA ILE A 8 -52.85 -7.72 11.59
C ILE A 8 -51.38 -7.46 12.00
N LEU A 9 -50.65 -8.49 12.46
CA LEU A 9 -49.25 -8.35 12.86
C LEU A 9 -48.30 -8.14 11.67
N ILE A 10 -48.65 -8.68 10.48
CA ILE A 10 -47.83 -8.56 9.26
C ILE A 10 -48.04 -7.20 8.57
N ALA A 11 -49.22 -6.59 8.72
CA ALA A 11 -49.53 -5.28 8.12
C ALA A 11 -48.79 -4.10 8.81
N ALA A 12 -48.33 -4.27 10.05
CA ALA A 12 -47.63 -3.23 10.79
C ALA A 12 -46.14 -3.03 10.38
N LEU A 13 -45.60 -3.89 9.51
CA LEU A 13 -44.19 -3.84 9.08
C LEU A 13 -43.95 -2.96 7.84
N PHE A 14 -44.99 -2.37 7.24
CA PHE A 14 -44.86 -1.55 6.02
C PHE A 14 -44.98 -0.03 6.23
N ILE A 15 -44.95 0.46 7.48
CA ILE A 15 -44.81 1.91 7.73
C ILE A 15 -43.33 2.28 7.55
N SER A 16 -42.92 2.41 6.29
CA SER A 16 -41.69 3.06 5.89
C SER A 16 -41.73 4.52 6.34
N CYS A 17 -40.81 4.93 7.21
CA CYS A 17 -40.56 6.33 7.52
C CYS A 17 -40.20 7.09 6.24
N LYS A 18 -41.18 7.80 5.67
CA LYS A 18 -40.94 8.81 4.65
C LYS A 18 -40.52 10.07 5.37
N ASN A 19 -39.25 10.16 5.75
CA ASN A 19 -38.68 11.41 6.20
C ASN A 19 -38.74 12.39 5.01
N LYS A 20 -39.58 13.42 5.12
CA LYS A 20 -39.46 14.60 4.27
C LYS A 20 -38.19 15.31 4.70
N THR A 21 -37.06 14.88 4.16
CA THR A 21 -35.92 15.77 4.07
C THR A 21 -36.31 16.80 3.02
N GLU A 22 -36.61 18.01 3.45
CA GLU A 22 -36.52 19.16 2.56
C GLU A 22 -35.13 19.12 1.94
N VAL A 23 -35.08 18.68 0.68
CA VAL A 23 -33.95 18.95 -0.18
C VAL A 23 -33.99 20.47 -0.36
N LYS A 24 -33.27 21.18 0.51
CA LYS A 24 -32.73 22.47 0.14
C LYS A 24 -31.92 22.19 -1.10
N GLN A 25 -32.52 22.54 -2.23
CA GLN A 25 -31.87 22.69 -3.51
C GLN A 25 -30.91 23.87 -3.31
N ASN A 26 -29.82 23.62 -2.60
CA ASN A 26 -28.65 24.47 -2.69
C ASN A 26 -28.22 24.32 -4.14
N ASP A 27 -28.26 25.46 -4.81
CA ASP A 27 -27.74 25.66 -6.14
C ASP A 27 -26.57 24.72 -6.38
N ILE A 28 -26.66 23.96 -7.47
CA ILE A 28 -25.46 23.43 -8.10
C ILE A 28 -24.75 24.70 -8.59
N GLU A 29 -23.99 25.30 -7.69
CA GLU A 29 -22.97 26.26 -8.04
C GLU A 29 -22.06 25.47 -8.97
N LYS A 30 -22.20 25.79 -10.25
CA LYS A 30 -21.45 25.23 -11.35
C LYS A 30 -20.04 25.81 -11.25
N VAL A 31 -19.31 25.47 -10.19
CA VAL A 31 -17.89 25.75 -10.10
C VAL A 31 -17.22 24.67 -10.92
N ASN A 32 -17.05 24.97 -12.21
CA ASN A 32 -15.97 24.40 -13.00
C ASN A 32 -14.65 24.89 -12.39
N ASP A 33 -14.30 24.41 -11.20
CA ASP A 33 -12.94 24.59 -10.68
C ASP A 33 -12.13 23.44 -11.25
N ALA A 34 -11.38 23.75 -12.29
CA ALA A 34 -10.35 22.85 -12.77
C ALA A 34 -9.48 22.43 -11.58
N LEU A 35 -9.15 21.14 -11.48
CA LEU A 35 -8.24 20.64 -10.45
C LEU A 35 -6.96 21.49 -10.39
N SER A 36 -6.62 21.93 -9.19
CA SER A 36 -5.35 22.62 -8.91
C SER A 36 -4.39 21.65 -8.23
N ILE A 37 -3.34 21.28 -8.95
CA ILE A 37 -2.33 20.33 -8.47
C ILE A 37 -1.03 21.06 -8.23
N ALA A 38 -0.51 20.93 -7.02
CA ALA A 38 0.82 21.40 -6.65
C ALA A 38 1.84 20.28 -6.80
N THR A 39 3.11 20.63 -6.98
CA THR A 39 4.21 19.66 -6.93
C THR A 39 4.29 19.09 -5.51
N PRO A 40 4.23 17.75 -5.31
CA PRO A 40 4.33 17.16 -3.99
C PRO A 40 5.73 17.35 -3.40
N ASN A 41 5.83 17.66 -2.11
CA ASN A 41 7.10 17.90 -1.42
C ASN A 41 7.99 16.64 -1.44
N ASN A 42 7.38 15.48 -1.21
CA ASN A 42 8.08 14.19 -1.21
C ASN A 42 8.54 13.74 -2.61
N ALA A 43 8.10 14.40 -3.69
CA ALA A 43 8.56 14.13 -5.05
C ALA A 43 9.94 14.72 -5.36
N VAL A 44 10.41 15.71 -4.58
CA VAL A 44 11.66 16.45 -4.85
C VAL A 44 12.90 15.59 -4.62
N LYS A 45 12.87 14.68 -3.64
CA LYS A 45 14.02 13.84 -3.27
C LYS A 45 13.61 12.38 -3.17
N LEU A 46 13.52 11.74 -4.33
CA LEU A 46 13.27 10.31 -4.42
C LEU A 46 14.52 9.51 -4.03
N THR A 47 14.32 8.47 -3.24
CA THR A 47 15.34 7.46 -2.92
C THR A 47 15.82 6.83 -4.23
N GLN A 48 17.13 6.78 -4.44
CA GLN A 48 17.72 6.21 -5.65
C GLN A 48 18.40 4.90 -5.33
N PHE A 49 18.32 3.95 -6.26
CA PHE A 49 19.11 2.73 -6.23
C PHE A 49 20.50 3.01 -6.81
N THR A 50 21.55 2.53 -6.15
CA THR A 50 22.90 2.61 -6.71
C THR A 50 23.02 1.71 -7.93
N PRO A 51 23.90 2.01 -8.91
CA PRO A 51 24.13 1.12 -10.05
C PRO A 51 24.49 -0.31 -9.62
N GLN A 52 25.32 -0.44 -8.58
CA GLN A 52 25.68 -1.72 -7.98
C GLN A 52 24.45 -2.48 -7.45
N PHE A 53 23.59 -1.82 -6.65
CA PHE A 53 22.37 -2.44 -6.13
C PHE A 53 21.44 -2.91 -7.26
N MET A 54 21.32 -2.11 -8.32
CA MET A 54 20.49 -2.43 -9.49
C MET A 54 20.98 -3.69 -10.20
N GLU A 55 22.29 -3.85 -10.34
CA GLU A 55 22.95 -4.98 -10.98
C GLU A 55 22.85 -6.25 -10.12
N GLU A 56 23.30 -6.18 -8.87
CA GLU A 56 23.30 -7.32 -7.94
C GLU A 56 21.91 -7.93 -7.73
N ASN A 57 20.88 -7.08 -7.69
CA ASN A 57 19.50 -7.50 -7.46
C ASN A 57 18.69 -7.63 -8.76
N LYS A 58 19.34 -7.52 -9.92
CA LYS A 58 18.71 -7.65 -11.25
C LYS A 58 17.46 -6.79 -11.42
N ILE A 59 17.44 -5.59 -10.82
CA ILE A 59 16.28 -4.68 -10.87
C ILE A 59 15.93 -4.35 -12.33
N ASN A 60 16.94 -4.25 -13.19
CA ASN A 60 16.76 -3.97 -14.62
C ASN A 60 16.02 -5.09 -15.38
N GLU A 61 16.01 -6.32 -14.86
CA GLU A 61 15.30 -7.46 -15.43
C GLU A 61 13.85 -7.55 -14.90
N TRP A 62 13.54 -6.89 -13.78
CA TRP A 62 12.21 -6.88 -13.20
C TRP A 62 11.26 -5.91 -13.93
N LYS A 63 10.81 -6.32 -15.12
CA LYS A 63 10.00 -5.51 -16.05
C LYS A 63 8.83 -4.76 -15.39
N ASN A 64 8.02 -5.46 -14.58
CA ASN A 64 6.84 -4.84 -13.96
C ASN A 64 7.20 -3.76 -12.95
N PHE A 65 8.30 -3.95 -12.19
CA PHE A 65 8.77 -2.93 -11.27
C PHE A 65 9.31 -1.70 -12.01
N LYS A 66 10.04 -1.88 -13.12
CA LYS A 66 10.49 -0.76 -13.95
C LYS A 66 9.32 0.08 -14.44
N GLN A 67 8.30 -0.56 -15.02
CA GLN A 67 7.09 0.13 -15.49
C GLN A 67 6.37 0.86 -14.36
N PHE A 68 6.26 0.22 -13.19
CA PHE A 68 5.69 0.85 -11.99
C PHE A 68 6.50 2.07 -11.52
N LYS A 69 7.83 1.94 -11.45
CA LYS A 69 8.74 3.02 -11.04
C LYS A 69 8.67 4.20 -12.01
N GLU A 70 8.79 3.95 -13.31
CA GLU A 70 8.68 4.98 -14.34
C GLU A 70 7.34 5.72 -14.23
N ALA A 71 6.23 4.97 -14.11
CA ALA A 71 4.91 5.57 -13.97
C ALA A 71 4.74 6.42 -12.69
N ILE A 72 5.27 6.03 -11.53
CA ILE A 72 5.17 6.90 -10.35
C ILE A 72 6.03 8.15 -10.50
N GLU A 73 7.22 8.03 -11.07
CA GLU A 73 8.17 9.14 -11.12
C GLU A 73 7.77 10.18 -12.17
N ASP A 74 7.10 9.76 -13.24
CA ASP A 74 6.55 10.65 -14.25
C ASP A 74 5.24 11.34 -13.80
N LEU A 75 4.57 10.86 -12.75
CA LEU A 75 3.35 11.50 -12.22
C LEU A 75 3.57 12.98 -11.84
N SER A 76 4.75 13.30 -11.33
CA SER A 76 5.15 14.65 -10.89
C SER A 76 5.24 15.66 -12.04
N LYS A 77 5.30 15.18 -13.28
CA LYS A 77 5.49 16.01 -14.49
C LYS A 77 4.18 16.32 -15.22
N LEU A 78 3.04 15.83 -14.73
CA LEU A 78 1.78 15.84 -15.48
C LEU A 78 0.96 17.12 -15.32
N ASN A 79 0.24 17.42 -16.40
CA ASN A 79 -0.80 18.45 -16.42
C ASN A 79 -2.04 17.97 -15.61
N PRO A 80 -2.65 18.85 -14.77
CA PRO A 80 -3.86 18.54 -14.02
C PRO A 80 -5.02 17.93 -14.82
N LYS A 81 -5.15 18.26 -16.12
CA LYS A 81 -6.23 17.71 -16.97
C LYS A 81 -6.11 16.20 -17.21
N GLY A 82 -4.91 15.63 -17.14
CA GLY A 82 -4.66 14.21 -17.43
C GLY A 82 -4.61 13.32 -16.18
N ILE A 83 -4.73 13.88 -14.98
CA ILE A 83 -4.40 13.19 -13.72
C ILE A 83 -5.26 11.94 -13.48
N ILE A 84 -6.56 11.98 -13.78
CA ILE A 84 -7.47 10.84 -13.54
C ILE A 84 -7.10 9.65 -14.42
N ILE A 85 -6.84 9.90 -15.71
CA ILE A 85 -6.42 8.87 -16.67
C ILE A 85 -5.10 8.27 -16.20
N PHE A 86 -4.16 9.12 -15.80
CA PHE A 86 -2.86 8.66 -15.33
C PHE A 86 -2.96 7.79 -14.08
N LEU A 87 -3.71 8.23 -13.07
CA LEU A 87 -3.91 7.46 -11.84
C LEU A 87 -4.61 6.12 -12.10
N SER A 88 -5.51 6.07 -13.10
CA SER A 88 -6.14 4.83 -13.55
C SER A 88 -5.13 3.85 -14.17
N GLU A 89 -4.25 4.34 -15.04
CA GLU A 89 -3.19 3.52 -15.64
C GLU A 89 -2.16 3.08 -14.62
N LEU A 90 -1.73 3.99 -13.74
CA LEU A 90 -0.83 3.67 -12.64
C LEU A 90 -1.42 2.58 -11.73
N TYR A 91 -2.71 2.64 -11.40
CA TYR A 91 -3.38 1.58 -10.65
C TYR A 91 -3.32 0.21 -11.36
N LYS A 92 -3.54 0.18 -12.68
CA LYS A 92 -3.45 -1.06 -13.47
C LYS A 92 -2.03 -1.62 -13.47
N ILE A 93 -1.02 -0.77 -13.67
CA ILE A 93 0.40 -1.15 -13.64
C ILE A 93 0.77 -1.72 -12.27
N THR A 94 0.38 -1.05 -11.18
CA THR A 94 0.62 -1.54 -9.81
C THR A 94 -0.07 -2.89 -9.56
N LYS A 95 -1.30 -3.07 -10.05
CA LYS A 95 -2.02 -4.34 -9.93
C LYS A 95 -1.31 -5.46 -10.70
N GLN A 96 -0.84 -5.20 -11.92
CA GLN A 96 -0.07 -6.17 -12.71
C GLN A 96 1.24 -6.55 -12.02
N MET A 97 1.96 -5.56 -11.46
CA MET A 97 3.17 -5.82 -10.67
C MET A 97 2.90 -6.73 -9.47
N LEU A 98 1.82 -6.49 -8.72
CA LEU A 98 1.42 -7.30 -7.57
C LEU A 98 0.98 -8.73 -7.92
N GLN A 99 0.54 -8.96 -9.16
CA GLN A 99 0.08 -10.26 -9.65
C GLN A 99 1.19 -11.06 -10.33
N ALA A 100 2.24 -10.39 -10.80
CA ALA A 100 3.39 -11.02 -11.41
C ALA A 100 4.29 -11.70 -10.38
N PRO A 101 5.08 -12.72 -10.78
CA PRO A 101 6.09 -13.30 -9.92
C PRO A 101 7.14 -12.25 -9.53
N PHE A 102 7.49 -12.25 -8.25
CA PHE A 102 8.55 -11.41 -7.70
C PHE A 102 9.89 -12.13 -7.85
N PRO A 103 10.99 -11.41 -8.15
CA PRO A 103 12.33 -11.97 -8.03
C PRO A 103 12.56 -12.51 -6.62
N GLU A 104 13.34 -13.58 -6.49
CA GLU A 104 13.56 -14.28 -5.22
C GLU A 104 13.96 -13.33 -4.08
N THR A 105 14.89 -12.41 -4.34
CA THR A 105 15.33 -11.37 -3.40
C THR A 105 14.18 -10.56 -2.80
N PHE A 106 13.15 -10.26 -3.59
CA PHE A 106 12.03 -9.40 -3.19
C PHE A 106 10.73 -10.18 -2.96
N ASN A 107 10.77 -11.50 -3.09
CA ASN A 107 9.61 -12.36 -2.86
C ASN A 107 9.38 -12.52 -1.34
N GLY A 108 8.69 -11.56 -0.75
CA GLY A 108 8.35 -11.59 0.67
C GLY A 108 7.36 -10.50 1.08
N LEU A 109 6.68 -10.75 2.21
CA LEU A 109 5.71 -9.83 2.79
C LEU A 109 6.26 -8.40 3.03
N PRO A 110 7.53 -8.18 3.43
CA PRO A 110 8.02 -6.84 3.69
C PRO A 110 8.03 -5.91 2.47
N VAL A 111 8.22 -6.44 1.27
CA VAL A 111 8.16 -5.66 0.02
C VAL A 111 6.73 -5.63 -0.52
N TYR A 112 6.06 -6.79 -0.56
CA TYR A 112 4.69 -6.90 -1.07
C TYR A 112 3.72 -5.96 -0.36
N SER A 113 3.75 -5.95 0.98
CA SER A 113 2.87 -5.09 1.79
C SER A 113 3.08 -3.61 1.53
N ARG A 114 4.32 -3.16 1.27
CA ARG A 114 4.60 -1.76 0.93
C ARG A 114 4.06 -1.37 -0.43
N ILE A 115 4.13 -2.25 -1.42
CA ILE A 115 3.50 -2.00 -2.73
C ILE A 115 1.98 -1.88 -2.59
N LYS A 116 1.35 -2.67 -1.70
CA LYS A 116 -0.08 -2.55 -1.39
C LYS A 116 -0.44 -1.21 -0.72
N VAL A 117 0.44 -0.67 0.11
CA VAL A 117 0.25 0.67 0.70
C VAL A 117 0.33 1.73 -0.41
N VAL A 118 1.33 1.65 -1.29
CA VAL A 118 1.42 2.55 -2.46
C VAL A 118 0.15 2.45 -3.34
N GLN A 119 -0.33 1.23 -3.62
CA GLN A 119 -1.59 1.02 -4.34
C GLN A 119 -2.78 1.72 -3.66
N THR A 120 -2.84 1.69 -2.34
CA THR A 120 -3.89 2.37 -1.57
C THR A 120 -3.83 3.88 -1.77
N GLN A 121 -2.64 4.47 -1.76
CA GLN A 121 -2.47 5.91 -1.99
C GLN A 121 -2.85 6.31 -3.43
N ILE A 122 -2.55 5.47 -4.42
CA ILE A 122 -3.02 5.67 -5.81
C ILE A 122 -4.55 5.72 -5.86
N ILE A 123 -5.24 4.81 -5.16
CA ILE A 123 -6.71 4.80 -5.08
C ILE A 123 -7.25 6.07 -4.44
N LYS A 124 -6.64 6.54 -3.34
CA LYS A 124 -7.05 7.81 -2.70
C LYS A 124 -6.88 9.00 -3.64
N CYS A 125 -5.74 9.10 -4.32
CA CYS A 125 -5.50 10.14 -5.33
C CYS A 125 -6.59 10.10 -6.39
N HIS A 126 -6.89 8.92 -6.94
CA HIS A 126 -7.91 8.76 -7.97
C HIS A 126 -9.29 9.21 -7.47
N PHE A 127 -9.65 8.81 -6.25
CA PHE A 127 -10.90 9.22 -5.61
C PHE A 127 -10.99 10.75 -5.48
N HIS A 128 -9.98 11.41 -4.92
CA HIS A 128 -10.00 12.87 -4.75
C HIS A 128 -10.01 13.63 -6.08
N ALA A 129 -9.24 13.16 -7.06
CA ALA A 129 -9.24 13.73 -8.41
C ALA A 129 -10.63 13.59 -9.08
N SER A 130 -11.26 12.42 -8.99
CA SER A 130 -12.59 12.17 -9.57
C SER A 130 -13.70 13.00 -8.93
N ASN A 131 -13.49 13.47 -7.70
CA ASN A 131 -14.44 14.30 -6.96
C ASN A 131 -14.06 15.79 -6.96
N ASN A 132 -13.09 16.22 -7.79
CA ASN A 132 -12.61 17.62 -7.86
C ASN A 132 -12.12 18.19 -6.52
N GLN A 133 -11.57 17.36 -5.64
CA GLN A 133 -11.11 17.75 -4.30
C GLN A 133 -9.63 18.12 -4.31
N SER A 134 -9.26 19.27 -4.90
CA SER A 134 -7.86 19.69 -5.11
C SER A 134 -6.98 19.63 -3.86
N GLU A 135 -7.43 20.17 -2.73
CA GLU A 135 -6.65 20.14 -1.47
C GLU A 135 -6.34 18.71 -1.01
N LYS A 136 -7.37 17.86 -0.95
CA LYS A 136 -7.23 16.45 -0.56
C LYS A 136 -6.41 15.66 -1.55
N LEU A 137 -6.52 15.97 -2.84
CA LEU A 137 -5.70 15.38 -3.89
C LEU A 137 -4.22 15.72 -3.67
N ASN A 138 -3.88 16.98 -3.38
CA ASN A 138 -2.50 17.38 -3.14
C ASN A 138 -1.91 16.68 -1.91
N VAL A 139 -2.68 16.55 -0.82
CA VAL A 139 -2.27 15.77 0.36
C VAL A 139 -2.03 14.30 0.00
N ALA A 140 -2.97 13.67 -0.73
CA ALA A 140 -2.84 12.27 -1.13
C ALA A 140 -1.67 12.03 -2.09
N LEU A 141 -1.36 12.98 -2.98
CA LEU A 141 -0.20 12.91 -3.87
C LEU A 141 1.11 13.00 -3.09
N ASP A 142 1.18 13.84 -2.05
CA ASP A 142 2.34 13.90 -1.17
C ASP A 142 2.53 12.60 -0.36
N GLU A 143 1.44 12.04 0.17
CA GLU A 143 1.45 10.72 0.82
C GLU A 143 1.88 9.60 -0.14
N LEU A 144 1.46 9.65 -1.41
CA LEU A 144 1.87 8.68 -2.43
C LEU A 144 3.40 8.68 -2.61
N TYR A 145 4.02 9.85 -2.73
CA TYR A 145 5.47 9.95 -2.86
C TYR A 145 6.22 9.59 -1.58
N LEU A 146 5.64 9.87 -0.41
CA LEU A 146 6.19 9.41 0.86
C LEU A 146 6.25 7.88 0.93
N GLU A 147 5.12 7.21 0.68
CA GLU A 147 5.03 5.75 0.73
C GLU A 147 5.85 5.07 -0.38
N TYR A 148 5.96 5.70 -1.55
CA TYR A 148 6.86 5.25 -2.60
C TYR A 148 8.33 5.29 -2.14
N ASN A 149 8.77 6.37 -1.49
CA ASN A 149 10.11 6.44 -0.91
C ASN A 149 10.35 5.37 0.16
N ILE A 150 9.35 5.11 1.02
CA ILE A 150 9.42 4.06 2.03
C ILE A 150 9.55 2.68 1.37
N LEU A 151 8.83 2.41 0.28
CA LEU A 151 8.97 1.19 -0.50
C LEU A 151 10.41 1.02 -1.02
N LEU A 152 10.97 2.05 -1.66
CA LEU A 152 12.34 1.97 -2.21
C LEU A 152 13.37 1.70 -1.11
N ARG A 153 13.28 2.41 0.03
CA ARG A 153 14.15 2.14 1.19
C ARG A 153 13.99 0.73 1.73
N ARG A 154 12.75 0.23 1.79
CA ARG A 154 12.50 -1.12 2.27
C ARG A 154 13.04 -2.18 1.33
N MET A 155 13.00 -1.95 0.01
CA MET A 155 13.64 -2.85 -0.96
C MET A 155 15.14 -2.94 -0.71
N ILE A 156 15.81 -1.81 -0.47
CA ILE A 156 17.25 -1.78 -0.14
C ILE A 156 17.52 -2.62 1.11
N SER A 157 16.89 -2.26 2.24
CA SER A 157 17.14 -2.96 3.52
C SER A 157 16.77 -4.44 3.46
N PHE A 158 15.73 -4.81 2.70
CA PHE A 158 15.31 -6.21 2.60
C PHE A 158 16.27 -7.08 1.79
N ALA A 159 16.90 -6.52 0.76
CA ALA A 159 17.96 -7.22 0.03
C ALA A 159 19.20 -7.40 0.91
N GLU A 160 19.61 -6.36 1.65
CA GLU A 160 20.73 -6.42 2.60
C GLU A 160 20.50 -7.48 3.69
N GLU A 161 19.32 -7.51 4.31
CA GLU A 161 18.92 -8.51 5.31
C GLU A 161 19.04 -9.95 4.78
N ARG A 162 18.82 -10.18 3.48
CA ARG A 162 18.89 -11.51 2.87
C ARG A 162 20.29 -11.92 2.41
N GLN A 163 21.18 -10.95 2.18
CA GLN A 163 22.59 -11.23 1.87
C GLN A 163 23.38 -11.65 3.11
N ILE A 164 22.92 -11.26 4.30
CA ILE A 164 23.49 -11.70 5.57
C ILE A 164 22.99 -13.13 5.84
N SER A 165 23.75 -14.14 5.40
CA SER A 165 23.49 -15.54 5.79
C SER A 165 23.77 -15.75 7.28
N LEU A 166 23.09 -16.75 7.85
CA LEU A 166 23.24 -17.25 9.24
C LEU A 166 24.66 -17.70 9.60
N ASP A 167 25.61 -17.71 8.65
CA ASP A 167 27.02 -18.08 8.88
C ASP A 167 27.77 -17.07 9.76
N SER A 168 27.21 -15.87 9.95
CA SER A 168 27.75 -14.88 10.90
C SER A 168 27.31 -15.09 12.35
N VAL A 169 26.35 -15.98 12.61
CA VAL A 169 25.96 -16.38 13.97
C VAL A 169 26.60 -17.74 14.29
N GLY A 170 27.92 -17.79 14.20
CA GLY A 170 28.72 -18.80 14.89
C GLY A 170 28.64 -18.56 16.40
N PHE A 171 27.52 -18.94 17.01
CA PHE A 171 27.52 -19.20 18.45
C PHE A 171 28.20 -20.55 18.63
N ASP A 172 29.50 -20.51 18.89
CA ASP A 172 30.22 -21.60 19.55
C ASP A 172 29.49 -21.89 20.86
N LEU A 173 28.56 -22.85 20.84
CA LEU A 173 28.08 -23.47 22.05
C LEU A 173 29.28 -24.20 22.66
N PRO A 174 29.79 -23.80 23.84
CA PRO A 174 30.79 -24.61 24.51
C PRO A 174 30.16 -25.97 24.75
N ALA A 175 30.81 -27.02 24.25
CA ALA A 175 30.45 -28.39 24.52
C ALA A 175 30.33 -28.55 26.05
N ILE A 176 29.11 -28.70 26.55
CA ILE A 176 28.86 -29.05 27.94
C ILE A 176 29.40 -30.47 28.08
N GLN A 177 30.61 -30.60 28.62
CA GLN A 177 31.11 -31.88 29.09
C GLN A 177 30.25 -32.28 30.29
N ASP A 178 29.43 -33.30 30.09
CA ASP A 178 28.69 -33.96 31.17
C ASP A 178 29.67 -34.53 32.19
N SER A 179 29.97 -33.73 33.22
CA SER A 179 30.63 -34.18 34.43
C SER A 179 29.68 -35.12 35.16
N LYS A 180 29.89 -36.43 34.99
CA LYS A 180 29.28 -37.48 35.81
C LYS A 180 29.65 -37.23 37.28
N THR A 181 28.73 -36.64 38.03
CA THR A 181 28.72 -36.70 39.48
C THR A 181 27.87 -37.90 39.90
N ASN A 182 28.51 -38.92 40.48
CA ASN A 182 27.83 -40.05 41.10
C ASN A 182 27.07 -39.56 42.35
N PRO A 183 25.77 -39.86 42.54
CA PRO A 183 25.10 -39.57 43.79
C PRO A 183 25.55 -40.56 44.87
N ALA A 184 26.02 -40.02 46.00
CA ALA A 184 26.28 -40.78 47.21
C ALA A 184 24.94 -41.21 47.85
N PHE A 185 24.67 -42.51 47.85
CA PHE A 185 23.59 -43.09 48.65
C PHE A 185 23.97 -43.02 50.14
N SER A 186 23.29 -42.16 50.90
CA SER A 186 23.27 -42.23 52.36
C SER A 186 22.32 -43.35 52.79
N LYS A 187 22.85 -44.31 53.55
CA LYS A 187 22.06 -45.28 54.31
C LYS A 187 21.24 -44.56 55.38
N ASN A 188 19.97 -44.94 55.50
CA ASN A 188 19.26 -45.20 56.76
C ASN A 188 18.07 -46.11 56.46
#